data_AF-A0A7C3UTS5-F1
#
_entry.id   AF-A0A7C3UTS5-F1
#
_cell.length_a   1.000
_cell.length_b   1.000
_cell.length_c   1.000
_cell.angle_alpha   90.00
_cell.angle_beta   90.00
_cell.angle_gamma   90.00
#
_symmetry.space_group_name_H-M   'P 1'
#
loop_
_entity.id
_entity.type
_entity.pdbx_description
1 polymer ?
#
loop_
_entity_poly.entity_id
_entity_poly.type
_entity_poly.pdbx_seq_one_letter_code
_entity_poly.pdbx_strand_id
1 'polypeptide(L)'
;MKGFRIRRLRVKDIPEVVEILELTTKRKVPATWRTTVEKLLRRRYFVGFAATSQGKVLGFIIGEIKGIGFGLVESGWIVVIAVHPQHMGSGIGKALAERLLQFFKKSGIEDIYTSVRWDAVDMLSFFKSIGFDRSEFINLGKHLKREEKDRRNGR
;
A
#
# COMPACT_ATOMS: atom_id res chain seq x y z
N MET A 1 1.83 -1.75 28.47
CA MET A 1 2.04 -1.88 27.01
C MET A 1 1.85 -0.52 26.37
N LYS A 2 2.89 0.09 25.79
CA LYS A 2 2.74 1.39 25.11
C LYS A 2 1.92 1.20 23.84
N GLY A 3 0.62 1.53 23.91
CA GLY A 3 -0.30 1.39 22.78
C GLY A 3 0.10 2.25 21.57
N PHE A 4 -0.23 1.78 20.38
CA PHE A 4 -0.16 2.58 19.16
C PHE A 4 -1.55 3.14 18.82
N ARG A 5 -1.61 4.20 18.01
CA ARG A 5 -2.86 4.78 17.50
C ARG A 5 -2.84 4.78 15.97
N ILE A 6 -3.97 4.42 15.37
CA ILE A 6 -4.16 4.55 13.93
C ILE A 6 -4.77 5.91 13.60
N ARG A 7 -4.18 6.61 12.62
CA ARG A 7 -4.68 7.90 12.12
C ARG A 7 -4.44 8.03 10.62
N ARG A 8 -5.05 9.03 9.98
CA ARG A 8 -4.76 9.37 8.58
C ARG A 8 -3.26 9.63 8.40
N LEU A 9 -2.73 9.10 7.30
CA LEU A 9 -1.36 9.37 6.86
C LEU A 9 -1.25 10.82 6.40
N ARG A 10 -0.14 11.48 6.74
CA ARG A 10 0.12 12.89 6.44
C ARG A 10 1.40 13.01 5.61
N VAL A 11 1.52 14.10 4.87
CA VAL A 11 2.74 14.42 4.08
C VAL A 11 4.01 14.43 4.94
N LYS A 12 3.92 14.86 6.21
CA LYS A 12 5.07 14.86 7.12
C LYS A 12 5.52 13.47 7.58
N ASP A 13 4.69 12.45 7.40
CA ASP A 13 5.02 11.06 7.76
C ASP A 13 5.80 10.34 6.62
N ILE A 14 5.89 10.95 5.44
CA ILE A 14 6.48 10.33 4.24
C ILE A 14 7.95 9.91 4.43
N PRO A 15 8.83 10.67 5.12
CA PRO A 15 10.18 10.20 5.44
C PRO A 15 10.19 8.83 6.14
N GLU A 16 9.39 8.67 7.20
CA GLU A 16 9.33 7.43 7.98
C GLU A 16 8.66 6.29 7.19
N VAL A 17 7.67 6.61 6.35
CA VAL A 17 7.07 5.64 5.42
C VAL A 17 8.10 5.09 4.45
N VAL A 18 8.96 5.95 3.89
CA VAL A 18 10.04 5.55 2.98
C VAL A 18 11.03 4.67 3.71
N GLU A 19 11.46 5.06 4.91
CA GLU A 19 12.36 4.25 5.75
C GLU A 19 11.80 2.84 5.99
N ILE A 20 10.53 2.73 6.42
CA ILE A 20 9.87 1.45 6.63
C ILE A 20 9.82 0.61 5.34
N LEU A 21 9.53 1.23 4.20
CA LEU A 21 9.52 0.54 2.90
C LEU A 21 10.90 0.00 2.53
N GLU A 22 11.95 0.80 2.69
CA GLU A 22 13.31 0.38 2.38
C GLU A 22 13.76 -0.77 3.28
N LEU A 23 13.45 -0.70 4.58
CA LEU A 23 13.73 -1.76 5.54
C LEU A 23 12.98 -3.05 5.22
N THR A 24 11.72 -2.96 4.81
CA THR A 24 10.87 -4.12 4.53
C THR A 24 11.21 -4.76 3.19
N THR A 25 11.44 -3.95 2.15
CA THR A 25 11.69 -4.43 0.78
C THR A 25 13.17 -4.74 0.52
N LYS A 26 14.08 -4.30 1.41
CA LYS A 26 15.54 -4.33 1.23
C LYS A 26 15.98 -3.69 -0.09
N ARG A 27 15.22 -2.70 -0.58
CA ARG A 27 15.48 -1.97 -1.81
C ARG A 27 15.35 -0.48 -1.55
N LYS A 28 16.20 0.31 -2.21
CA LYS A 28 16.04 1.76 -2.21
C LYS A 28 14.75 2.13 -2.91
N VAL A 29 13.96 2.95 -2.26
CA VAL A 29 12.76 3.52 -2.85
C VAL A 29 13.19 4.61 -3.83
N PRO A 30 12.67 4.66 -5.07
CA PRO A 30 13.04 5.69 -6.02
C PRO A 30 12.83 7.10 -5.44
N ALA A 31 13.73 8.04 -5.74
CA ALA A 31 13.58 9.43 -5.27
C ALA A 31 12.24 10.08 -5.67
N THR A 32 11.64 9.61 -6.77
CA THR A 32 10.32 10.03 -7.26
C THR A 32 9.15 9.48 -6.46
N TRP A 33 9.36 8.50 -5.57
CA TRP A 33 8.29 7.93 -4.77
C TRP A 33 7.67 8.95 -3.83
N ARG A 34 8.49 9.81 -3.21
CA ARG A 34 8.00 10.89 -2.34
C ARG A 34 6.97 11.75 -3.05
N THR A 35 7.34 12.27 -4.23
CA THR A 35 6.44 13.12 -5.03
C THR A 35 5.24 12.35 -5.56
N THR A 36 5.39 11.05 -5.82
CA THR A 36 4.29 10.16 -6.23
C THR A 36 3.27 9.98 -5.10
N VAL A 37 3.69 9.59 -3.90
CA VAL A 37 2.80 9.39 -2.75
C VAL A 37 2.14 10.70 -2.33
N GLU A 38 2.88 11.81 -2.32
CA GLU A 38 2.31 13.14 -2.03
C GLU A 38 1.21 13.51 -3.04
N LYS A 39 1.42 13.26 -4.33
CA LYS A 39 0.39 13.48 -5.37
C LYS A 39 -0.79 12.52 -5.21
N LEU A 40 -0.53 11.26 -4.90
CA LEU A 40 -1.57 10.26 -4.73
C LEU A 40 -2.46 10.58 -3.52
N LEU A 41 -1.89 10.95 -2.37
CA LEU A 41 -2.65 11.35 -1.17
C LEU A 41 -3.54 12.59 -1.38
N ARG A 42 -3.30 13.39 -2.43
CA ARG A 42 -4.17 14.51 -2.81
C ARG A 42 -5.33 14.10 -3.71
N ARG A 43 -5.33 12.88 -4.26
CA ARG A 43 -6.42 12.39 -5.11
C ARG A 43 -7.59 11.95 -4.26
N ARG A 44 -8.81 12.27 -4.72
CA ARG A 44 -10.08 11.99 -4.01
C ARG A 44 -10.25 10.51 -3.63
N TYR A 45 -9.74 9.61 -4.46
CA TYR A 45 -9.91 8.17 -4.29
C TYR A 45 -8.75 7.47 -3.59
N PHE A 46 -7.79 8.20 -3.03
CA PHE A 46 -6.62 7.63 -2.37
C PHE A 46 -6.69 7.86 -0.85
N VAL A 47 -6.36 6.84 -0.07
CA VAL A 47 -6.42 6.88 1.39
C VAL A 47 -5.18 6.21 1.99
N GLY A 48 -4.56 6.87 2.95
CA GLY A 48 -3.49 6.29 3.75
C GLY A 48 -3.81 6.36 5.24
N PHE A 49 -3.39 5.35 5.99
CA PHE A 49 -3.36 5.35 7.45
C PHE A 49 -1.96 5.00 7.96
N ALA A 50 -1.60 5.57 9.11
CA ALA A 50 -0.36 5.29 9.82
C ALA A 50 -0.68 4.81 11.23
N ALA A 51 0.05 3.79 11.68
CA ALA A 51 0.13 3.37 13.07
C ALA A 51 1.25 4.16 13.73
N THR A 52 0.96 4.81 14.85
CA THR A 52 1.91 5.70 15.51
C THR A 52 2.03 5.45 17.00
N SER A 53 3.23 5.59 17.55
CA SER A 53 3.48 5.61 18.99
C SER A 53 4.56 6.63 19.31
N GLN A 54 4.32 7.44 20.35
CA GLN A 54 5.26 8.49 20.79
C GLN A 54 5.76 9.41 19.67
N GLY A 55 4.89 9.74 18.71
CA GLY A 55 5.22 10.61 17.58
C GLY A 55 5.87 9.90 16.38
N LYS A 56 6.31 8.64 16.52
CA LYS A 56 6.91 7.85 15.43
C LYS A 56 5.87 6.99 14.70
N VAL A 57 6.10 6.78 13.40
CA VAL A 57 5.35 5.84 12.55
C VAL A 57 5.94 4.45 12.73
N LEU A 58 5.10 3.49 13.12
CA LEU A 58 5.48 2.09 13.29
C LEU A 58 5.08 1.22 12.09
N GLY A 59 4.20 1.75 11.24
CA GLY A 59 3.67 1.06 10.07
C GLY A 59 2.63 1.92 9.37
N PHE A 60 2.32 1.57 8.14
CA PHE A 60 1.35 2.30 7.34
C PHE A 60 0.65 1.38 6.35
N ILE A 61 -0.50 1.83 5.87
CA ILE A 61 -1.26 1.21 4.80
C ILE A 61 -1.78 2.28 3.86
N ILE A 62 -1.80 1.96 2.58
CA ILE A 62 -2.33 2.82 1.53
C ILE A 62 -3.27 2.00 0.67
N GLY A 63 -4.44 2.56 0.40
CA GLY A 63 -5.41 2.02 -0.53
C GLY A 63 -5.96 3.07 -1.47
N GLU A 64 -6.62 2.59 -2.52
CA GLU A 64 -7.29 3.40 -3.51
C GLU A 64 -8.67 2.81 -3.86
N ILE A 65 -9.60 3.67 -4.24
CA ILE A 65 -10.88 3.26 -4.84
C ILE A 65 -10.72 3.39 -6.36
N LYS A 66 -11.02 2.32 -7.09
CA LYS A 66 -11.06 2.28 -8.55
C LYS A 66 -12.50 2.22 -9.01
N GLY A 67 -12.80 2.95 -10.08
CA GLY A 67 -14.09 2.87 -10.76
C GLY A 67 -14.17 1.66 -11.70
N ILE A 68 -15.04 1.78 -12.70
CA ILE A 68 -15.47 0.67 -13.58
C ILE A 68 -14.29 -0.09 -14.19
N GLY A 69 -14.33 -1.42 -14.09
CA GLY A 69 -13.35 -2.30 -14.72
C GLY A 69 -13.67 -3.78 -14.55
N PHE A 70 -13.49 -4.57 -15.62
CA PHE A 70 -13.63 -6.04 -15.61
C PHE A 70 -14.93 -6.57 -14.95
N GLY A 71 -16.05 -5.86 -15.11
CA GLY A 71 -17.35 -6.24 -14.54
C GLY A 71 -17.69 -5.60 -13.19
N LEU A 72 -16.75 -4.85 -12.60
CA LEU A 72 -16.95 -4.11 -11.35
C LEU A 72 -17.36 -2.67 -11.62
N VAL A 73 -18.22 -2.10 -10.77
CA VAL A 73 -18.62 -0.68 -10.83
C VAL A 73 -17.65 0.20 -10.03
N GLU A 74 -17.39 -0.17 -8.78
CA GLU A 74 -16.32 0.40 -7.94
C GLU A 74 -15.67 -0.70 -7.10
N SER A 75 -14.37 -0.59 -6.82
CA SER A 75 -13.65 -1.53 -5.96
C SER A 75 -12.54 -0.87 -5.16
N GLY A 76 -12.27 -1.40 -3.98
CA GLY A 76 -11.17 -0.99 -3.11
C GLY A 76 -9.90 -1.76 -3.44
N TRP A 77 -8.76 -1.11 -3.43
CA TRP A 77 -7.47 -1.75 -3.71
C TRP A 77 -6.48 -1.40 -2.62
N ILE A 78 -5.89 -2.41 -1.98
CA ILE A 78 -4.75 -2.22 -1.09
C ILE A 78 -3.50 -2.14 -1.97
N VAL A 79 -2.91 -0.95 -2.01
CA VAL A 79 -1.74 -0.64 -2.86
C VAL A 79 -0.46 -1.08 -2.16
N VAL A 80 -0.34 -0.77 -0.87
CA VAL A 80 0.83 -1.13 -0.08
C VAL A 80 0.49 -1.15 1.40
N ILE A 81 1.07 -2.11 2.11
CA ILE A 81 1.09 -2.19 3.57
C ILE A 81 2.50 -2.56 4.00
N ALA A 82 3.01 -1.89 5.04
CA ALA A 82 4.27 -2.28 5.67
C ALA A 82 4.28 -1.90 7.15
N VAL A 83 4.95 -2.72 7.94
CA VAL A 83 5.19 -2.49 9.37
C VAL A 83 6.70 -2.50 9.58
N HIS A 84 7.18 -1.59 10.41
CA HIS A 84 8.60 -1.54 10.77
C HIS A 84 9.04 -2.91 11.31
N PRO A 85 10.18 -3.48 10.87
CA PRO A 85 10.58 -4.85 11.23
C PRO A 85 10.60 -5.15 12.74
N GLN A 86 11.08 -4.19 13.55
CA GLN A 86 11.11 -4.32 15.02
C GLN A 86 9.71 -4.35 15.69
N HIS A 87 8.65 -4.07 14.92
CA HIS A 87 7.28 -4.03 15.39
C HIS A 87 6.37 -5.02 14.66
N MET A 88 6.93 -5.92 13.83
CA MET A 88 6.17 -7.03 13.22
C MET A 88 5.67 -8.01 14.29
N GLY A 89 4.63 -8.79 13.98
CA GLY A 89 4.03 -9.74 14.92
C GLY A 89 3.24 -9.12 16.08
N SER A 90 3.15 -7.78 16.17
CA SER A 90 2.49 -7.06 17.27
C SER A 90 1.02 -6.67 17.00
N GLY A 91 0.43 -7.17 15.90
CA GLY A 91 -0.95 -6.83 15.50
C GLY A 91 -1.13 -5.49 14.77
N ILE A 92 -0.06 -4.69 14.58
CA ILE A 92 -0.14 -3.40 13.88
C ILE A 92 -0.68 -3.53 12.45
N GLY A 93 -0.20 -4.52 11.69
CA GLY A 93 -0.65 -4.73 10.30
C GLY A 93 -2.15 -5.03 10.21
N LYS A 94 -2.67 -5.85 11.13
CA LYS A 94 -4.10 -6.15 11.23
C LYS A 94 -4.92 -4.89 11.56
N ALA A 95 -4.50 -4.11 12.56
CA ALA A 95 -5.18 -2.87 12.92
C ALA A 95 -5.19 -1.82 11.80
N LEU A 96 -4.11 -1.74 11.01
CA LEU A 96 -4.04 -0.90 9.81
C LEU A 96 -5.03 -1.38 8.74
N ALA A 97 -5.03 -2.67 8.43
CA ALA A 97 -5.94 -3.25 7.45
C ALA A 97 -7.40 -3.05 7.86
N GLU A 98 -7.78 -3.39 9.09
CA GLU A 98 -9.12 -3.18 9.62
C GLU A 98 -9.58 -1.72 9.47
N ARG A 99 -8.70 -0.76 9.75
CA ARG A 99 -9.02 0.65 9.58
C ARG A 99 -9.28 1.02 8.11
N LEU A 100 -8.51 0.47 7.18
CA LEU A 100 -8.71 0.70 5.75
C LEU A 100 -10.00 0.02 5.25
N LEU A 101 -10.26 -1.21 5.65
CA LEU A 101 -11.49 -1.94 5.30
C LEU A 101 -12.73 -1.21 5.82
N GLN A 102 -12.68 -0.67 7.05
CA GLN A 102 -13.75 0.18 7.59
C GLN A 102 -13.96 1.45 6.76
N PHE A 103 -12.89 2.04 6.22
CA PHE A 103 -13.00 3.19 5.33
C PHE A 103 -13.70 2.80 4.02
N PHE A 104 -13.27 1.70 3.38
CA PHE A 104 -13.91 1.19 2.16
C PHE A 104 -15.39 0.89 2.37
N LYS A 105 -15.75 0.18 3.46
CA LYS A 105 -17.14 -0.10 3.80
C LYS A 105 -17.97 1.18 3.96
N LYS A 106 -17.44 2.21 4.62
CA LYS A 106 -18.12 3.51 4.78
C LYS A 106 -18.24 4.28 3.46
N SER A 107 -17.43 3.96 2.48
CA SER A 107 -17.49 4.52 1.13
C SER A 107 -18.38 3.72 0.18
N GLY A 108 -19.12 2.71 0.67
CA GLY A 108 -20.00 1.87 -0.17
C GLY A 108 -19.25 0.84 -1.01
N ILE A 109 -17.97 0.59 -0.70
CA ILE A 109 -17.17 -0.40 -1.42
C ILE A 109 -17.35 -1.77 -0.78
N GLU A 110 -17.76 -2.74 -1.60
CA GLU A 110 -18.00 -4.12 -1.20
C GLU A 110 -16.83 -5.03 -1.61
N ASP A 111 -16.34 -4.85 -2.83
CA ASP A 111 -15.24 -5.64 -3.37
C ASP A 111 -13.88 -5.00 -3.11
N ILE A 112 -12.97 -5.77 -2.50
CA ILE A 112 -11.65 -5.28 -2.09
C ILE A 112 -10.56 -6.24 -2.58
N TYR A 113 -9.58 -5.71 -3.30
CA TYR A 113 -8.53 -6.48 -3.95
C TYR A 113 -7.14 -6.01 -3.56
N THR A 114 -6.15 -6.85 -3.81
CA THR A 114 -4.73 -6.51 -3.76
C THR A 114 -3.96 -7.46 -4.66
N SER A 115 -2.71 -7.11 -4.96
CA SER A 115 -1.80 -7.96 -5.72
C SER A 115 -0.52 -8.13 -4.92
N VAL A 116 -0.14 -9.38 -4.66
CA VAL A 116 1.12 -9.75 -4.03
C VAL A 116 1.90 -10.68 -4.95
N ARG A 117 3.21 -10.80 -4.71
CA ARG A 117 4.00 -11.81 -5.40
C ARG A 117 3.50 -13.21 -5.00
N TRP A 118 3.47 -14.12 -5.95
CA TRP A 118 3.02 -15.50 -5.73
C TRP A 118 3.89 -16.25 -4.72
N ASP A 119 5.16 -15.87 -4.58
CA ASP A 119 6.15 -16.46 -3.67
C ASP A 119 6.30 -15.70 -2.34
N ALA A 120 5.51 -14.65 -2.10
CA ALA A 120 5.53 -13.91 -0.84
C ALA A 120 4.64 -14.58 0.22
N VAL A 121 5.11 -15.71 0.76
CA VAL A 121 4.38 -16.55 1.73
C VAL A 121 3.85 -15.76 2.94
N ASP A 122 4.65 -14.85 3.49
CA ASP A 122 4.26 -14.02 4.63
C ASP A 122 3.09 -13.09 4.29
N MET A 123 3.11 -12.49 3.10
CA MET A 123 2.04 -11.61 2.63
C MET A 123 0.76 -12.39 2.35
N LEU A 124 0.87 -13.57 1.72
CA LEU A 124 -0.26 -14.46 1.49
C LEU A 124 -0.91 -14.89 2.82
N SER A 125 -0.10 -15.29 3.79
CA SER A 125 -0.54 -15.68 5.14
C SER A 125 -1.20 -14.51 5.87
N PHE A 126 -0.62 -13.32 5.78
CA PHE A 126 -1.19 -12.09 6.34
C PHE A 126 -2.58 -11.80 5.76
N PHE A 127 -2.71 -11.76 4.44
CA PHE A 127 -4.00 -11.46 3.80
C PHE A 127 -5.06 -12.51 4.11
N LYS A 128 -4.69 -13.79 4.12
CA LYS A 128 -5.57 -14.88 4.57
C LYS A 128 -6.07 -14.68 6.00
N SER A 129 -5.18 -14.26 6.92
CA SER A 129 -5.53 -14.03 8.33
C SER A 129 -6.54 -12.88 8.55
N ILE A 130 -6.70 -11.99 7.58
CA ILE A 130 -7.66 -10.88 7.62
C ILE A 130 -8.84 -11.08 6.65
N GLY A 131 -9.06 -12.30 6.19
CA GLY A 131 -10.27 -12.69 5.44
C GLY A 131 -10.19 -12.54 3.93
N PHE A 132 -9.01 -12.30 3.35
CA PHE A 132 -8.86 -12.35 1.90
C PHE A 132 -8.72 -13.80 1.42
N ASP A 133 -9.31 -14.08 0.25
CA ASP A 133 -9.12 -15.33 -0.47
C ASP A 133 -8.58 -15.09 -1.90
N ARG A 134 -8.41 -16.15 -2.67
CA ARG A 134 -8.16 -16.11 -4.10
C ARG A 134 -9.28 -15.31 -4.76
N SER A 135 -8.87 -14.36 -5.59
CA SER A 135 -9.78 -13.57 -6.41
C SER A 135 -10.26 -14.40 -7.61
N GLU A 136 -11.44 -14.08 -8.13
CA GLU A 136 -11.92 -14.55 -9.44
C GLU A 136 -11.10 -13.93 -10.59
N PHE A 137 -10.37 -12.85 -10.31
CA PHE A 137 -9.46 -12.21 -11.24
C PHE A 137 -8.00 -12.66 -11.04
N ILE A 138 -7.27 -12.77 -12.14
CA ILE A 138 -5.82 -12.98 -12.13
C ILE A 138 -5.08 -11.77 -12.71
N ASN A 139 -3.85 -11.54 -12.25
CA ASN A 139 -2.98 -10.53 -12.84
C ASN A 139 -2.38 -11.05 -14.15
N LEU A 140 -2.54 -10.30 -15.24
CA LEU A 140 -1.91 -10.60 -16.54
C LEU A 140 -0.73 -9.65 -16.78
N GLY A 141 0.40 -10.20 -17.25
CA GLY A 141 1.63 -9.45 -17.49
C GLY A 141 2.09 -9.51 -18.95
N LYS A 142 2.40 -8.36 -19.54
CA LYS A 142 3.14 -8.25 -20.81
C LYS A 142 4.30 -7.28 -20.61
N HIS A 143 5.52 -7.73 -20.95
CA HIS A 143 6.72 -6.91 -20.83
C HIS A 143 7.00 -6.20 -22.15
N LEU A 144 6.98 -4.87 -22.14
CA LEU A 144 7.40 -4.05 -23.27
C LEU A 144 8.90 -3.73 -23.11
N LYS A 145 9.67 -3.89 -24.19
CA LYS A 145 11.05 -3.41 -24.22
C LYS A 145 11.02 -1.87 -24.20
N ARG A 146 11.87 -1.26 -23.36
CA ARG A 146 12.06 0.19 -23.43
C ARG A 146 12.84 0.49 -24.70
N GLU A 147 12.31 1.36 -25.56
CA GLU A 147 13.11 1.91 -26.65
C GLU A 147 14.25 2.73 -26.05
N GLU A 148 15.48 2.41 -26.43
CA GLU A 148 16.63 3.23 -26.09
C GLU A 148 16.46 4.56 -26.82
N LYS A 149 16.15 5.64 -26.09
CA LYS A 149 16.24 6.99 -26.67
C LYS A 149 17.70 7.21 -27.05
N ASP A 150 17.95 7.20 -28.35
CA ASP A 150 19.22 7.52 -28.99
C ASP A 150 19.84 8.74 -28.31
N ARG A 151 20.94 8.54 -27.59
CA ARG A 151 21.79 9.62 -27.06
C ARG A 151 22.67 10.19 -28.19
N ARG A 152 22.07 10.46 -29.35
CA ARG A 152 22.71 11.14 -30.48
C ARG A 152 21.88 12.34 -30.87
N ASN A 153 22.25 13.47 -30.28
CA ASN A 153 22.25 14.83 -30.84
C ASN A 153 22.56 15.75 -29.65
N GLY A 154 23.63 16.52 -29.61
CA GLY A 154 24.66 16.86 -30.57
C GLY A 154 25.67 17.72 -29.81
N ARG A 155 26.90 17.75 -30.33
CA ARG A 155 28.03 18.53 -29.81
C ARG A 155 27.70 20.01 -29.64
#